data_AF-A0A6N2TTY2-F1
#
_entry.id   AF-A0A6N2TTY2-F1
#
_cell.length_a   1.000
_cell.length_b   1.000
_cell.length_c   1.000
_cell.angle_alpha   90.00
_cell.angle_beta   90.00
_cell.angle_gamma   90.00
#
_symmetry.space_group_name_H-M   'P 1'
#
loop_
_entity.id
_entity.type
_entity.pdbx_description
1 polymer ?
#
loop_
_entity_poly.entity_id
_entity_poly.type
_entity_poly.pdbx_seq_one_letter_code
_entity_poly.pdbx_strand_id
1 'polypeptide(L)' 'MKADKNMIVDGVLYKPGEEIWDLGSFVAVDAVGMKRDYEGLSADVSKLPHYVDSGSSALTLDTSELYEYHKPTDTWYKL' A
#
# COMPACT_ATOMS: atom_id res chain seq x y z
N MET A 1 2.47 7.93 -11.66
CA MET A 1 1.32 8.39 -12.49
C MET A 1 0.84 9.67 -11.86
N LYS A 2 0.55 10.74 -12.60
CA LYS A 2 0.08 11.99 -11.99
C LYS A 2 -1.44 12.07 -11.95
N ALA A 3 -1.97 12.63 -10.86
CA ALA A 3 -3.38 12.97 -10.78
C ALA A 3 -3.71 14.12 -11.75
N ASP A 4 -4.78 13.97 -12.54
CA ASP A 4 -5.26 14.97 -13.49
C ASP A 4 -6.33 15.92 -12.89
N LYS A 5 -6.94 15.48 -11.79
CA LYS A 5 -7.92 16.20 -10.98
C LYS A 5 -7.76 15.82 -9.51
N ASN A 6 -8.53 16.45 -8.63
CA ASN A 6 -8.64 15.96 -7.26
C ASN A 6 -9.25 14.55 -7.28
N MET A 7 -8.53 13.55 -6.79
CA MET A 7 -8.98 12.17 -6.79
C MET A 7 -8.49 11.44 -5.54
N ILE A 8 -9.28 10.47 -5.10
CA ILE A 8 -8.90 9.59 -3.99
C ILE A 8 -8.44 8.27 -4.59
N VAL A 9 -7.20 7.89 -4.33
CA VAL A 9 -6.64 6.59 -4.72
C VAL A 9 -6.14 5.93 -3.45
N ASP A 10 -6.63 4.72 -3.20
CA ASP A 10 -6.30 3.94 -2.00
C ASP A 10 -6.51 4.69 -0.66
N GLY A 11 -7.53 5.55 -0.63
CA GLY A 11 -7.86 6.38 0.53
C GLY A 11 -6.97 7.62 0.73
N VAL A 12 -6.01 7.87 -0.15
CA VAL A 12 -5.21 9.10 -0.17
C VAL A 12 -5.80 10.08 -1.19
N LEU A 13 -6.02 11.32 -0.76
CA LEU A 13 -6.40 12.42 -1.65
C LEU A 13 -5.17 12.95 -2.39
N TYR A 14 -5.20 12.88 -3.71
CA TYR A 14 -4.23 13.49 -4.61
C TYR A 14 -4.82 14.70 -5.31
N LYS A 15 -4.05 15.78 -5.39
CA LYS A 15 -4.35 17.01 -6.13
C LYS A 15 -3.75 16.96 -7.54
N PRO A 16 -4.28 17.76 -8.49
CA PRO A 16 -3.74 17.86 -9.84
C PRO A 16 -2.22 18.06 -9.85
N GLY A 17 -1.51 17.19 -10.57
CA GLY A 17 -0.07 17.22 -10.73
C GLY A 17 0.73 16.43 -9.68
N GLU A 18 0.11 15.97 -8.60
CA GLU A 18 0.76 15.10 -7.61
C GLU A 18 1.01 13.70 -8.17
N GLU A 19 2.16 13.12 -7.86
CA GLU A 19 2.45 11.72 -8.18
C GLU A 19 1.64 10.80 -7.27
N ILE A 20 0.80 9.98 -7.90
CA ILE A 20 0.07 8.89 -7.26
C ILE A 20 1.05 7.77 -6.97
N TRP A 21 0.98 7.25 -5.74
CA TRP A 21 1.82 6.16 -5.29
C TRP A 21 1.67 4.94 -6.22
N ASP A 22 2.79 4.41 -6.69
CA ASP A 22 2.81 3.20 -7.51
C ASP A 22 2.87 1.99 -6.59
N LEU A 23 1.79 1.20 -6.55
CA LEU A 23 1.73 -0.06 -5.80
C LEU A 23 2.30 -1.25 -6.58
N GLY A 24 2.69 -1.07 -7.84
CA GLY A 24 3.09 -2.16 -8.72
C GLY A 24 1.95 -3.18 -8.88
N SER A 25 2.22 -4.42 -8.51
CA SER A 25 1.24 -5.52 -8.51
C SER A 25 0.31 -5.55 -7.28
N PHE A 26 0.58 -4.78 -6.22
CA PHE A 26 -0.25 -4.80 -5.03
C PHE A 26 -1.61 -4.13 -5.23
N VAL A 27 -2.67 -4.77 -4.74
CA VAL A 27 -4.04 -4.26 -4.72
C VAL A 27 -4.60 -4.40 -3.32
N ALA A 28 -5.26 -3.36 -2.80
CA ALA A 28 -5.96 -3.43 -1.53
C ALA A 28 -7.22 -4.30 -1.68
N VAL A 29 -7.30 -5.40 -0.94
CA VAL A 29 -8.43 -6.34 -0.93
C VAL A 29 -9.39 -6.09 0.25
N ASP A 30 -8.92 -5.43 1.31
CA ASP A 30 -9.76 -4.94 2.40
C ASP A 30 -9.26 -3.59 2.95
N ALA A 31 -10.18 -2.82 3.54
CA ALA A 31 -9.91 -1.48 4.05
C ALA A 31 -10.77 -1.11 5.27
N VAL A 32 -10.12 -0.74 6.37
CA VAL A 32 -10.77 -0.16 7.56
C VAL A 32 -10.05 1.15 7.93
N GLY A 33 -10.67 2.29 7.63
CA GLY A 33 -10.01 3.59 7.80
C GLY A 33 -8.79 3.72 6.88
N MET A 34 -7.59 3.89 7.44
CA MET A 34 -6.31 3.85 6.70
C MET A 34 -5.54 2.54 6.88
N LYS A 35 -6.12 1.54 7.54
CA LYS A 35 -5.61 0.17 7.52
C LYS A 35 -6.01 -0.50 6.20
N ARG A 36 -5.06 -1.23 5.59
CA ARG A 36 -5.24 -1.93 4.31
C ARG A 36 -4.71 -3.35 4.43
N ASP A 37 -5.42 -4.28 3.79
CA ASP A 37 -4.89 -5.61 3.50
C ASP A 37 -4.65 -5.68 1.99
N TYR A 38 -3.41 -5.96 1.59
CA TYR A 38 -3.00 -6.03 0.19
C TYR A 38 -2.73 -7.47 -0.26
N GLU A 39 -2.94 -7.73 -1.53
CA GLU A 39 -2.42 -8.90 -2.24
C GLU A 39 -1.62 -8.45 -3.47
N GLY A 40 -0.47 -9.08 -3.72
CA GLY A 40 0.41 -8.71 -4.83
C GLY A 40 1.54 -9.72 -5.05
N LEU A 41 2.58 -9.32 -5.77
CA LEU A 41 3.75 -10.17 -6.05
C LEU A 41 4.97 -9.71 -5.26
N SER A 42 5.79 -10.67 -4.84
CA SER A 42 7.01 -10.43 -4.05
C SER A 42 8.00 -9.45 -4.70
N ALA A 43 7.99 -9.35 -6.04
CA ALA A 43 8.83 -8.44 -6.81
C ALA A 43 8.58 -6.95 -6.53
N ASP A 44 7.38 -6.59 -6.05
CA ASP A 44 6.98 -5.20 -5.78
C ASP A 44 6.93 -4.87 -4.28
N VAL A 45 7.46 -5.70 -3.38
CA VAL A 45 7.41 -5.45 -1.92
C VAL A 45 8.00 -4.08 -1.54
N SER A 46 9.02 -3.61 -2.27
CA SER A 46 9.62 -2.28 -2.06
C SER A 46 8.69 -1.12 -2.42
N LYS A 47 7.55 -1.39 -3.05
CA LYS A 47 6.52 -0.42 -3.42
C LYS A 47 5.37 -0.36 -2.42
N LEU A 48 5.37 -1.19 -1.38
CA LEU A 48 4.35 -1.12 -0.34
C LEU A 48 4.28 0.30 0.26
N PRO A 49 3.07 0.83 0.49
CA PRO A 49 2.90 2.23 0.86
C PRO A 49 3.18 2.49 2.33
N HIS A 50 3.60 3.71 2.63
CA HIS A 50 3.90 4.16 4.00
C HIS A 50 2.81 5.10 4.58
N TYR A 51 1.80 5.46 3.78
CA TYR A 51 0.67 6.30 4.23
C TYR A 51 -0.37 5.55 5.07
N VAL A 52 -0.27 4.22 5.16
CA VAL A 52 -1.23 3.38 5.87
C VAL A 52 -1.06 3.42 7.40
N ASP A 53 -1.99 2.81 8.13
CA ASP A 53 -1.91 2.67 9.59
C ASP A 53 -1.29 1.33 10.02
N SER A 54 -0.78 1.29 11.25
CA SER A 54 -0.26 0.05 11.85
C SER A 54 -1.30 -1.07 11.81
N GLY A 55 -0.83 -2.29 11.58
CA GLY A 55 -1.68 -3.47 11.41
C GLY A 55 -2.23 -3.62 10.00
N SER A 56 -1.84 -2.77 9.04
CA SER A 56 -1.98 -3.07 7.61
C SER A 56 -1.12 -4.27 7.25
N SER A 57 -1.61 -5.11 6.35
CA SER A 57 -0.92 -6.35 5.95
C SER A 57 -0.78 -6.44 4.43
N ALA A 58 0.18 -7.22 3.96
CA ALA A 58 0.35 -7.51 2.55
C ALA A 58 0.78 -8.97 2.34
N LEU A 59 0.00 -9.72 1.56
CA LEU A 59 0.31 -11.09 1.17
C LEU A 59 0.92 -11.12 -0.23
N THR A 60 2.10 -11.71 -0.36
CA THR A 60 2.70 -12.02 -1.66
C THR A 60 2.18 -13.36 -2.17
N LEU A 61 1.44 -13.35 -3.27
CA LEU A 61 0.74 -14.54 -3.77
C LEU A 61 1.67 -15.60 -4.36
N ASP A 62 2.84 -15.18 -4.86
CA ASP A 62 3.85 -16.02 -5.48
C ASP A 62 4.80 -16.70 -4.50
N THR A 63 5.08 -16.07 -3.36
CA THR A 63 6.00 -16.59 -2.32
C THR A 63 5.31 -16.99 -1.02
N SER A 64 4.02 -16.67 -0.86
CA SER A 64 3.24 -16.88 0.39
C SER A 64 3.86 -16.18 1.62
N GLU A 65 4.54 -15.05 1.41
CA GLU A 65 5.12 -14.25 2.49
C GLU A 65 4.10 -13.21 2.93
N LEU A 66 3.97 -13.03 4.25
CA LEU A 66 3.11 -12.02 4.85
C LEU A 66 3.96 -10.88 5.37
N TYR A 67 3.54 -9.65 5.10
CA TYR A 67 4.15 -8.45 5.63
C TYR A 67 3.14 -7.69 6.50
N GLU A 68 3.63 -7.07 7.57
CA GLU A 68 2.84 -6.18 8.42
C GLU A 68 3.50 -4.82 8.55
N TYR A 69 2.71 -3.76 8.41
CA TYR A 69 3.19 -2.40 8.55
C TYR A 69 3.15 -1.94 10.01
N HIS A 70 4.25 -1.34 10.46
CA HIS A 70 4.38 -0.73 11.76
C HIS A 70 4.70 0.76 11.62
N LYS A 71 3.67 1.60 11.82
CA LYS A 71 3.75 3.05 11.62
C LYS A 71 4.76 3.77 12.52
N PRO A 72 4.95 3.43 13.81
CA PRO A 72 5.94 4.10 14.64
C PRO A 72 7.39 3.97 14.14
N THR A 73 7.70 2.91 13.39
CA THR A 73 9.02 2.71 12.77
C THR A 73 9.01 2.90 11.26
N ASP A 74 7.87 3.27 10.68
CA ASP A 74 7.71 3.50 9.24
C ASP A 74 8.25 2.32 8.39
N THR A 75 7.96 1.08 8.83
CA THR A 75 8.57 -0.13 8.25
C THR A 75 7.54 -1.23 8.03
N TRP A 76 7.64 -1.90 6.88
CA TRP A 76 6.99 -3.18 6.60
C TRP A 76 7.91 -4.33 7.04
N TYR A 77 7.45 -5.13 8.00
CA TYR A 77 8.16 -6.31 8.48
C TYR A 77 7.61 -7.56 7.82
N LYS A 78 8.51 -8.40 7.31
CA LYS A 78 8.16 -9.76 6.90
C LYS A 78 7.94 -10.64 8.13
N LEU A 79 6.84 -11.38 8.16
CA LEU A 79 6.46 -12.32 9.22
C LEU A 79 6.82 -13.77 8.87
#